data_AF-X0XWD1-F1
#
_entry.id   AF-X0XWD1-F1
#
_cell.length_a   1.000
_cell.length_b   1.000
_cell.length_c   1.000
_cell.angle_alpha   90.00
_cell.angle_beta   90.00
_cell.angle_gamma   90.00
#
_symmetry.space_group_name_H-M   'P 1'
#
loop_
_entity.id
_entity.type
_entity.pdbx_description
1 polymer ?
#
loop_
_entity_poly.entity_id
_entity_poly.type
_entity_poly.pdbx_seq_one_letter_code
_entity_poly.pdbx_strand_id
1 'polypeptide(L)'
;SELTKAYEQKDREKMGQLLDDMKQRRQRPQRGMGGPGRGMGPGQGRLMPGRAGASSIESSPIPKTEAEKKILSILDDMDKNQRRGMMNVPIEDGRLLRLLTETVGAKHVVEIGTSNGYSGIWFCLALRKTDGKLTTYEIDARRASLARENFKRAGVAKLVTLVEGDAHEEITKLKDPIDVLFLDADKEGYIDYLNKLLP
;
A
#
# COMPACT_ATOMS: atom_id res chain seq x y z
N SER A 1 -26.77 17.28 7.94
CA SER A 1 -26.49 18.59 8.56
C SER A 1 -26.01 19.57 7.49
N GLU A 2 -25.82 20.85 7.79
CA GLU A 2 -25.20 21.79 6.83
C GLU A 2 -23.81 21.34 6.38
N LEU A 3 -23.08 20.66 7.27
CA LEU A 3 -21.80 20.01 6.97
C LEU A 3 -21.93 18.97 5.84
N THR A 4 -22.93 18.08 5.88
CA THR A 4 -23.13 17.06 4.83
C THR A 4 -23.32 17.69 3.44
N LYS A 5 -24.05 18.81 3.35
CA LYS A 5 -24.28 19.52 2.08
C LYS A 5 -23.01 20.19 1.56
N ALA A 6 -22.17 20.72 2.46
CA ALA A 6 -20.89 21.31 2.10
C ALA A 6 -19.89 20.27 1.56
N TYR A 7 -19.87 19.06 2.13
CA TYR A 7 -19.04 17.95 1.65
C TYR A 7 -19.46 17.48 0.25
N GLU A 8 -20.77 17.26 0.04
CA GLU A 8 -21.29 16.83 -1.26
C GLU A 8 -21.03 17.86 -2.37
N GLN A 9 -21.07 19.16 -2.04
CA GLN A 9 -20.79 20.22 -3.00
C GLN A 9 -19.31 20.26 -3.40
N LYS A 10 -18.41 20.12 -2.42
CA LYS A 10 -16.96 20.09 -2.66
C LYS A 10 -16.54 18.89 -3.50
N ASP A 11 -17.17 17.73 -3.32
CA ASP A 11 -16.91 16.54 -4.14
C ASP A 11 -17.43 16.67 -5.58
N ARG A 12 -18.58 17.32 -5.78
CA ARG A 12 -19.10 17.61 -7.14
C ARG A 12 -18.18 18.56 -7.90
N GLU A 13 -17.66 19.60 -7.25
CA GLU A 13 -16.73 20.55 -7.87
C GLU A 13 -15.42 19.86 -8.27
N LYS A 14 -14.87 19.04 -7.35
CA LYS A 14 -13.63 18.29 -7.60
C LYS A 14 -13.78 17.27 -8.73
N MET A 15 -14.94 16.62 -8.82
CA MET A 15 -15.27 15.71 -9.93
C MET A 15 -15.45 16.45 -11.25
N GLY A 16 -16.08 17.63 -11.25
CA GLY A 16 -16.21 18.48 -12.43
C GLY A 16 -14.86 18.86 -13.02
N GLN A 17 -13.94 19.31 -12.16
CA GLN A 17 -12.58 19.69 -12.56
C GLN A 17 -11.78 18.51 -13.14
N LEU A 18 -11.93 17.32 -12.54
CA LEU A 18 -11.26 16.11 -13.04
C LEU A 18 -11.76 15.71 -14.44
N LEU A 19 -13.07 15.83 -14.68
CA LEU A 19 -13.69 15.50 -15.96
C LEU A 19 -13.29 16.48 -17.07
N ASP A 20 -13.10 17.76 -16.75
CA ASP A 20 -12.67 18.76 -17.72
C ASP A 20 -11.18 18.58 -18.10
N ASP A 21 -10.32 18.27 -17.14
CA ASP A 21 -8.92 17.89 -17.40
C ASP A 21 -8.81 16.67 -18.32
N MET A 22 -9.68 15.67 -18.12
CA MET A 22 -9.73 14.47 -18.96
C MET A 22 -10.17 14.78 -20.40
N LYS A 23 -11.11 15.71 -20.59
CA LYS A 23 -11.53 16.14 -21.93
C LYS A 23 -10.43 16.91 -22.66
N GLN A 24 -9.68 17.77 -21.95
CA GLN A 24 -8.58 18.54 -22.54
C GLN A 24 -7.39 17.66 -22.96
N ARG A 25 -7.10 16.58 -22.23
CA ARG A 25 -6.04 15.63 -22.59
C ARG A 25 -6.36 14.82 -23.85
N ARG A 26 -7.63 14.56 -24.14
CA ARG A 26 -8.07 13.84 -25.35
C ARG A 26 -7.94 14.66 -26.65
N GLN A 27 -7.76 15.97 -26.56
CA GLN A 27 -7.71 16.86 -27.73
C GLN A 27 -6.28 17.24 -28.18
N ARG A 28 -5.22 16.74 -27.52
CA ARG A 28 -3.84 17.05 -27.92
C ARG A 28 -3.35 16.08 -29.02
N PRO A 29 -2.96 16.56 -30.22
CA PRO A 29 -2.37 15.71 -31.26
C PRO A 29 -0.93 15.32 -30.91
N GLN A 30 -0.57 14.06 -31.17
CA GLN A 30 0.79 13.55 -31.04
C GLN A 30 1.70 14.16 -32.13
N ARG A 31 2.72 14.92 -31.72
CA ARG A 31 3.78 15.36 -32.65
C ARG A 31 4.77 14.22 -32.86
N GLY A 32 4.76 13.63 -34.06
CA GLY A 32 5.82 12.75 -34.54
C GLY A 32 7.08 13.57 -34.87
N MET A 33 8.25 13.11 -34.40
CA MET A 33 9.54 13.65 -34.81
C MET A 33 10.14 12.75 -35.90
N GLY A 34 10.20 13.26 -37.12
CA GLY A 34 11.12 12.81 -38.16
C GLY A 34 12.38 13.67 -38.17
N GLY A 35 13.52 13.08 -38.50
CA GLY A 35 14.78 13.80 -38.73
C GLY A 35 15.58 13.14 -39.85
N PRO A 36 16.25 13.90 -40.73
CA PRO A 36 17.16 13.33 -41.74
C PRO A 36 18.64 13.51 -41.38
N GLY A 37 19.47 12.51 -41.75
CA GLY A 37 20.73 12.75 -42.47
C GLY A 37 22.09 12.76 -41.74
N ARG A 38 22.77 11.61 -41.84
CA ARG A 38 24.21 11.34 -42.18
C ARG A 38 25.40 11.98 -41.41
N GLY A 39 26.36 11.10 -41.06
CA GLY A 39 27.81 11.41 -40.97
C GLY A 39 28.63 10.31 -40.26
N MET A 40 29.46 9.56 -41.01
CA MET A 40 30.44 8.58 -40.49
C MET A 40 31.81 9.23 -40.24
N GLY A 41 32.51 8.80 -39.18
CA GLY A 41 33.95 9.00 -38.96
C GLY A 41 34.46 8.17 -37.75
N PRO A 42 35.67 7.57 -37.77
CA PRO A 42 35.97 6.40 -36.95
C PRO A 42 36.84 6.69 -35.70
N GLY A 43 36.60 5.87 -34.65
CA GLY A 43 37.62 5.45 -33.68
C GLY A 43 37.85 6.35 -32.47
N GLN A 44 37.38 5.91 -31.29
CA GLN A 44 38.16 5.78 -30.05
C GLN A 44 37.27 5.31 -28.88
N GLY A 45 37.81 4.39 -28.08
CA GLY A 45 37.41 4.06 -26.71
C GLY A 45 35.93 4.07 -26.38
N ARG A 46 35.28 2.91 -26.44
CA ARG A 46 33.94 2.73 -25.86
C ARG A 46 34.04 2.81 -24.32
N LEU A 47 34.03 4.02 -23.78
CA LEU A 47 33.68 4.28 -22.39
C LEU A 47 32.23 3.81 -22.22
N MET A 48 32.04 2.71 -21.49
CA MET A 48 30.73 2.30 -21.04
C MET A 48 30.14 3.46 -20.23
N PRO A 49 28.97 4.01 -20.60
CA PRO A 49 28.34 5.00 -19.76
C PRO A 49 27.99 4.32 -18.44
N GLY A 50 28.55 4.84 -17.35
CA GLY A 50 28.26 4.39 -16.00
C GLY A 50 26.75 4.38 -15.80
N ARG A 51 26.20 3.18 -15.63
CA ARG A 51 24.82 3.00 -15.18
C ARG A 51 24.78 3.62 -13.79
N ALA A 52 24.23 4.82 -13.67
CA ALA A 52 23.84 5.36 -12.38
C ALA A 52 22.98 4.28 -11.72
N GLY A 53 23.54 3.65 -10.68
CA GLY A 53 22.92 2.52 -10.03
C GLY A 53 21.60 2.98 -9.45
N ALA A 54 20.49 2.37 -9.90
CA ALA A 54 19.26 2.40 -9.13
C ALA A 54 19.62 2.05 -7.69
N SER A 55 19.20 2.88 -6.73
CA SER A 55 19.51 2.63 -5.33
C SER A 55 19.02 1.21 -4.97
N SER A 56 19.76 0.48 -4.13
CA SER A 56 19.40 -0.90 -3.74
C SER A 56 17.97 -1.00 -3.16
N ILE A 57 17.44 0.13 -2.69
CA ILE A 57 16.07 0.31 -2.18
C ILE A 57 15.02 0.26 -3.29
N GLU A 58 15.33 0.65 -4.53
CA GLU A 58 14.39 0.67 -5.67
C GLU A 58 14.21 -0.72 -6.31
N SER A 59 15.20 -1.60 -6.18
CA SER A 59 15.16 -2.94 -6.79
C SER A 59 14.13 -3.85 -6.13
N SER A 60 13.44 -4.70 -6.89
CA SER A 60 12.42 -5.60 -6.34
C SER A 60 13.00 -6.57 -5.30
N PRO A 61 12.28 -6.90 -4.20
CA PRO A 61 12.80 -7.82 -3.21
C PRO A 61 13.06 -9.19 -3.84
N ILE A 62 14.21 -9.78 -3.54
CA ILE A 62 14.55 -11.12 -4.01
C ILE A 62 13.86 -12.13 -3.08
N PRO A 63 12.89 -12.93 -3.56
CA PRO A 63 12.21 -13.91 -2.72
C PRO A 63 13.16 -15.01 -2.27
N LYS A 64 13.07 -15.43 -1.00
CA LYS A 64 13.86 -16.54 -0.46
C LYS A 64 13.13 -17.89 -0.53
N THR A 65 11.80 -17.87 -0.72
CA THR A 65 10.94 -19.06 -0.77
C THR A 65 9.86 -18.91 -1.84
N GLU A 66 9.28 -20.02 -2.30
CA GLU A 66 8.13 -19.98 -3.23
C GLU A 66 6.89 -19.30 -2.62
N ALA A 67 6.69 -19.45 -1.31
CA ALA A 67 5.63 -18.75 -0.61
C ALA A 67 5.83 -17.22 -0.64
N GLU A 68 7.06 -16.76 -0.39
CA GLU A 68 7.41 -15.34 -0.48
C GLU A 68 7.30 -14.82 -1.92
N LYS A 69 7.76 -15.59 -2.91
CA LYS A 69 7.60 -15.27 -4.33
C LYS A 69 6.14 -15.08 -4.72
N LYS A 70 5.26 -15.97 -4.26
CA LYS A 70 3.81 -15.86 -4.45
C LYS A 70 3.27 -14.57 -3.84
N ILE A 71 3.61 -14.28 -2.58
CA ILE A 71 3.13 -13.08 -1.88
C ILE A 71 3.58 -11.80 -2.60
N LEU A 72 4.86 -11.72 -2.99
CA LEU A 72 5.41 -10.57 -3.72
C LEU A 72 4.72 -10.37 -5.09
N SER A 73 4.40 -11.46 -5.80
CA SER A 73 3.64 -11.37 -7.05
C SER A 73 2.21 -10.84 -6.84
N ILE A 74 1.56 -11.19 -5.72
CA ILE A 74 0.23 -10.67 -5.39
C ILE A 74 0.31 -9.18 -5.02
N LEU A 75 1.33 -8.78 -4.27
CA LEU A 75 1.58 -7.36 -3.97
C LEU A 75 1.80 -6.55 -5.25
N ASP A 76 2.58 -7.05 -6.21
CA ASP A 76 2.79 -6.40 -7.51
C ASP A 76 1.48 -6.27 -8.32
N ASP A 77 0.64 -7.31 -8.33
CA ASP A 77 -0.70 -7.26 -8.95
C ASP A 77 -1.61 -6.23 -8.28
N MET A 78 -1.67 -6.22 -6.95
CA MET A 78 -2.48 -5.26 -6.20
C MET A 78 -2.03 -3.82 -6.48
N ASP A 79 -0.73 -3.59 -6.55
CA ASP A 79 -0.17 -2.28 -6.87
C ASP A 79 -0.58 -1.81 -8.27
N LYS A 80 -0.47 -2.68 -9.27
CA LYS A 80 -0.78 -2.31 -10.67
C LYS A 80 -2.27 -2.20 -10.94
N ASN A 81 -3.07 -3.10 -10.36
CA ASN A 81 -4.44 -3.35 -10.82
C ASN A 81 -5.53 -2.98 -9.80
N GLN A 82 -5.17 -2.76 -8.52
CA GLN A 82 -6.16 -2.53 -7.45
C GLN A 82 -5.94 -1.21 -6.68
N ARG A 83 -5.00 -0.36 -7.11
CA ARG A 83 -4.74 0.94 -6.47
C ARG A 83 -5.89 1.94 -6.58
N ARG A 84 -6.69 1.88 -7.64
CA ARG A 84 -7.73 2.89 -7.89
C ARG A 84 -8.84 2.81 -6.84
N GLY A 85 -9.01 3.87 -6.07
CA GLY A 85 -10.02 3.95 -5.00
C GLY A 85 -9.60 3.31 -3.68
N MET A 86 -8.36 2.83 -3.60
CA MET A 86 -7.76 2.22 -2.41
C MET A 86 -6.65 3.09 -1.88
N MET A 87 -6.45 3.06 -0.56
CA MET A 87 -5.42 3.83 0.14
C MET A 87 -4.21 2.93 0.41
N ASN A 88 -3.59 2.44 -0.66
CA ASN A 88 -2.39 1.61 -0.51
C ASN A 88 -1.18 2.50 -0.20
N VAL A 89 -0.41 2.12 0.82
CA VAL A 89 0.92 2.68 1.03
C VAL A 89 1.80 2.52 -0.24
N PRO A 90 2.77 3.42 -0.46
CA PRO A 90 3.83 3.21 -1.43
C PRO A 90 4.56 1.86 -1.24
N ILE A 91 5.16 1.33 -2.31
CA ILE A 91 5.84 0.03 -2.25
C ILE A 91 7.02 0.07 -1.28
N GLU A 92 7.75 1.18 -1.29
CA GLU A 92 8.87 1.51 -0.42
C GLU A 92 8.46 1.49 1.06
N ASP A 93 7.28 2.03 1.39
CA ASP A 93 6.74 2.03 2.74
C ASP A 93 6.35 0.60 3.15
N GLY A 94 5.72 -0.17 2.26
CA GLY A 94 5.46 -1.59 2.51
C GLY A 94 6.72 -2.40 2.82
N ARG A 95 7.82 -2.14 2.09
CA ARG A 95 9.12 -2.77 2.37
C ARG A 95 9.69 -2.36 3.72
N LEU A 96 9.54 -1.08 4.08
CA LEU A 96 9.96 -0.57 5.39
C LEU A 96 9.15 -1.21 6.52
N LEU A 97 7.82 -1.32 6.38
CA LEU A 97 6.94 -1.99 7.35
C LEU A 97 7.39 -3.43 7.60
N ARG A 98 7.66 -4.19 6.52
CA ARG A 98 8.21 -5.54 6.61
C ARG A 98 9.54 -5.55 7.38
N LEU A 99 10.48 -4.69 6.99
CA LEU A 99 11.81 -4.64 7.60
C LEU A 99 11.73 -4.36 9.10
N LEU A 100 11.03 -3.30 9.50
CA LEU A 100 10.88 -2.91 10.91
C LEU A 100 10.24 -4.04 11.74
N THR A 101 9.19 -4.66 11.21
CA THR A 101 8.48 -5.77 11.86
C THR A 101 9.39 -6.99 12.06
N GLU A 102 10.19 -7.34 11.04
CA GLU A 102 11.18 -8.43 11.15
C GLU A 102 12.28 -8.08 12.17
N THR A 103 12.78 -6.84 12.17
CA THR A 103 13.89 -6.39 13.02
C THR A 103 13.53 -6.42 14.50
N VAL A 104 12.33 -6.00 14.87
CA VAL A 104 11.88 -6.04 16.27
C VAL A 104 11.40 -7.42 16.71
N GLY A 105 11.37 -8.40 15.79
CA GLY A 105 10.90 -9.75 16.09
C GLY A 105 9.41 -9.81 16.46
N ALA A 106 8.60 -8.89 15.91
CA ALA A 106 7.20 -8.70 16.32
C ALA A 106 6.39 -10.00 16.24
N LYS A 107 5.63 -10.29 17.29
CA LYS A 107 4.66 -11.40 17.39
C LYS A 107 3.23 -10.93 17.19
N HIS A 108 2.94 -9.66 17.48
CA HIS A 108 1.61 -9.09 17.30
C HIS A 108 1.69 -7.68 16.70
N VAL A 109 1.22 -7.57 15.46
CA VAL A 109 1.01 -6.29 14.77
C VAL A 109 -0.46 -5.94 14.83
N VAL A 110 -0.76 -4.68 15.16
CA VAL A 110 -2.11 -4.11 15.08
C VAL A 110 -2.13 -3.02 14.03
N GLU A 111 -3.11 -3.09 13.13
CA GLU A 111 -3.31 -2.13 12.04
C GLU A 111 -4.70 -1.51 12.15
N ILE A 112 -4.77 -0.18 12.17
CA ILE A 112 -6.04 0.57 12.08
C ILE A 112 -6.11 1.17 10.67
N GLY A 113 -7.04 0.66 9.86
CA GLY A 113 -7.18 0.98 8.43
C GLY A 113 -6.66 -0.13 7.52
N THR A 114 -7.48 -1.17 7.28
CA THR A 114 -7.06 -2.29 6.41
C THR A 114 -7.08 -1.96 4.92
N SER A 115 -8.03 -1.15 4.45
CA SER A 115 -8.29 -0.91 3.03
C SER A 115 -8.47 -2.24 2.27
N ASN A 116 -7.74 -2.49 1.19
CA ASN A 116 -7.73 -3.75 0.44
C ASN A 116 -6.71 -4.80 0.99
N GLY A 117 -6.09 -4.54 2.14
CA GLY A 117 -5.14 -5.43 2.81
C GLY A 117 -3.69 -5.33 2.34
N TYR A 118 -3.32 -4.31 1.56
CA TYR A 118 -1.98 -4.19 0.97
C TYR A 118 -0.85 -4.10 2.03
N SER A 119 -0.94 -3.16 2.97
CA SER A 119 0.00 -3.03 4.10
C SER A 119 -0.02 -4.27 4.99
N GLY A 120 -1.21 -4.81 5.27
CA GLY A 120 -1.37 -6.07 6.00
C GLY A 120 -0.60 -7.25 5.40
N ILE A 121 -0.55 -7.38 4.07
CA ILE A 121 0.23 -8.44 3.39
C ILE A 121 1.75 -8.20 3.56
N TRP A 122 2.21 -6.94 3.57
CA TRP A 122 3.61 -6.62 3.88
C TRP A 122 3.98 -7.02 5.31
N PHE A 123 3.12 -6.76 6.30
CA PHE A 123 3.31 -7.27 7.66
C PHE A 123 3.34 -8.80 7.70
N CYS A 124 2.47 -9.47 6.96
CA CYS A 124 2.45 -10.93 6.92
C CYS A 124 3.75 -11.54 6.37
N LEU A 125 4.50 -10.87 5.49
CA LEU A 125 5.83 -11.34 5.07
C LEU A 125 6.79 -11.42 6.25
N ALA A 126 6.73 -10.47 7.18
CA ALA A 126 7.51 -10.47 8.41
C ALA A 126 6.99 -11.50 9.41
N LEU A 127 5.68 -11.50 9.67
CA LEU A 127 5.04 -12.32 10.69
C LEU A 127 5.17 -13.83 10.43
N ARG A 128 5.31 -14.25 9.17
CA ARG A 128 5.65 -15.63 8.83
C ARG A 128 7.00 -16.09 9.37
N LYS A 129 7.98 -15.18 9.46
CA LYS A 129 9.32 -15.48 9.97
C LYS A 129 9.37 -15.39 11.48
N THR A 130 8.64 -14.42 12.03
CA THR A 130 8.60 -14.22 13.47
C THR A 130 7.56 -15.11 14.15
N ASP A 131 6.77 -15.91 13.43
CA ASP A 131 5.66 -16.70 13.99
C ASP A 131 4.68 -15.82 14.78
N GLY A 132 4.25 -14.74 14.12
CA GLY A 132 3.35 -13.73 14.67
C GLY A 132 2.01 -13.65 13.94
N LYS A 133 1.16 -12.74 14.41
CA LYS A 133 -0.18 -12.47 13.87
C LYS A 133 -0.42 -10.98 13.63
N LEU A 134 -1.31 -10.69 12.68
CA LEU A 134 -1.84 -9.38 12.39
C LEU A 134 -3.29 -9.31 12.87
N THR A 135 -3.62 -8.28 13.65
CA THR A 135 -5.01 -7.87 13.89
C THR A 135 -5.25 -6.56 13.16
N THR A 136 -6.20 -6.52 12.22
CA THR A 136 -6.45 -5.34 11.39
C THR A 136 -7.93 -4.95 11.41
N TYR A 137 -8.20 -3.65 11.38
CA TYR A 137 -9.55 -3.09 11.52
C TYR A 137 -9.96 -2.30 10.27
N GLU A 138 -11.18 -2.56 9.78
CA GLU A 138 -11.77 -1.86 8.64
C GLU A 138 -13.27 -1.64 8.84
N ILE A 139 -13.70 -0.40 8.59
CA ILE A 139 -15.08 0.04 8.79
C ILE A 139 -15.94 -0.21 7.54
N ASP A 140 -15.38 -0.14 6.33
CA ASP A 140 -16.11 -0.39 5.09
C ASP A 140 -16.14 -1.91 4.79
N ALA A 141 -17.33 -2.50 4.89
CA ALA A 141 -17.56 -3.92 4.66
C ALA A 141 -17.09 -4.43 3.28
N ARG A 142 -17.14 -3.59 2.24
CA ARG A 142 -16.69 -3.99 0.89
C ARG A 142 -15.16 -4.09 0.84
N ARG A 143 -14.46 -3.13 1.44
CA ARG A 143 -13.00 -3.15 1.61
C ARG A 143 -12.57 -4.32 2.48
N ALA A 144 -13.27 -4.56 3.60
CA ALA A 144 -13.03 -5.71 4.45
C ALA A 144 -13.16 -7.03 3.68
N SER A 145 -14.21 -7.19 2.87
CA SER A 145 -14.38 -8.37 2.00
C SER A 145 -13.22 -8.53 1.00
N LEU A 146 -12.85 -7.45 0.29
CA LEU A 146 -11.74 -7.46 -0.66
C LEU A 146 -10.40 -7.79 0.03
N ALA A 147 -10.15 -7.25 1.22
CA ALA A 147 -8.97 -7.56 2.00
C ALA A 147 -8.90 -9.04 2.38
N ARG A 148 -10.02 -9.64 2.84
CA ARG A 148 -10.09 -11.09 3.11
C ARG A 148 -9.76 -11.92 1.87
N GLU A 149 -10.25 -11.52 0.70
CA GLU A 149 -9.92 -12.19 -0.57
C GLU A 149 -8.42 -12.06 -0.89
N ASN A 150 -7.85 -10.87 -0.74
CA ASN A 150 -6.42 -10.64 -0.98
C ASN A 150 -5.53 -11.43 -0.01
N PHE A 151 -5.88 -11.50 1.28
CA PHE A 151 -5.17 -12.34 2.25
C PHE A 151 -5.24 -13.84 1.90
N LYS A 152 -6.39 -14.32 1.41
CA LYS A 152 -6.54 -15.69 0.91
C LYS A 152 -5.68 -15.93 -0.33
N ARG A 153 -5.72 -15.01 -1.32
CA ARG A 153 -4.92 -15.08 -2.55
C ARG A 153 -3.42 -15.13 -2.24
N ALA A 154 -2.95 -14.26 -1.34
CA ALA A 154 -1.57 -14.23 -0.86
C ALA A 154 -1.19 -15.47 -0.02
N GLY A 155 -2.16 -16.24 0.48
CA GLY A 155 -1.91 -17.42 1.31
C GLY A 155 -1.52 -17.09 2.75
N VAL A 156 -1.90 -15.91 3.24
CA VAL A 156 -1.56 -15.40 4.58
C VAL A 156 -2.76 -15.32 5.52
N ALA A 157 -3.96 -15.68 5.06
CA ALA A 157 -5.20 -15.56 5.84
C ALA A 157 -5.15 -16.16 7.26
N LYS A 158 -4.35 -17.21 7.49
CA LYS A 158 -4.20 -17.83 8.82
C LYS A 158 -3.45 -16.94 9.83
N LEU A 159 -2.72 -15.93 9.36
CA LEU A 159 -1.97 -14.99 10.20
C LEU A 159 -2.79 -13.75 10.53
N VAL A 160 -3.96 -13.57 9.91
CA VAL A 160 -4.71 -12.32 9.94
C VAL A 160 -6.05 -12.51 10.64
N THR A 161 -6.29 -11.69 11.64
CA THR A 161 -7.61 -11.43 12.20
C THR A 161 -8.08 -10.08 11.68
N LEU A 162 -8.98 -10.08 10.68
CA LEU A 162 -9.65 -8.86 10.23
C LEU A 162 -10.94 -8.68 11.03
N VAL A 163 -11.01 -7.57 11.77
CA VAL A 163 -12.18 -7.11 12.49
C VAL A 163 -12.90 -6.07 11.64
N GLU A 164 -14.15 -6.37 11.30
CA GLU A 164 -15.01 -5.47 10.53
C GLU A 164 -15.88 -4.67 11.49
N GLY A 165 -15.83 -3.34 11.40
CA GLY A 165 -16.55 -2.44 12.30
C GLY A 165 -15.77 -1.17 12.62
N ASP A 166 -16.35 -0.32 13.47
CA ASP A 166 -15.68 0.89 13.94
C ASP A 166 -14.52 0.53 14.88
N ALA A 167 -13.29 0.85 14.46
CA ALA A 167 -12.11 0.59 15.26
C ALA A 167 -12.15 1.34 16.61
N HIS A 168 -12.79 2.51 16.70
CA HIS A 168 -12.92 3.23 17.98
C HIS A 168 -13.67 2.41 19.04
N GLU A 169 -14.59 1.55 18.63
CA GLU A 169 -15.34 0.66 19.50
C GLU A 169 -14.64 -0.68 19.67
N GLU A 170 -14.24 -1.30 18.56
CA GLU A 170 -13.75 -2.68 18.52
C GLU A 170 -12.39 -2.86 19.20
N ILE A 171 -11.50 -1.87 19.16
CA ILE A 171 -10.16 -1.99 19.76
C ILE A 171 -10.20 -2.19 21.28
N THR A 172 -11.29 -1.80 21.94
CA THR A 172 -11.46 -1.99 23.39
C THR A 172 -11.49 -3.47 23.80
N LYS A 173 -11.78 -4.36 22.84
CA LYS A 173 -11.79 -5.82 23.01
C LYS A 173 -10.40 -6.42 22.88
N LEU A 174 -9.42 -5.68 22.34
CA LEU A 174 -8.04 -6.11 22.24
C LEU A 174 -7.41 -6.19 23.64
N LYS A 175 -6.87 -7.35 24.01
CA LYS A 175 -6.21 -7.58 25.32
C LYS A 175 -4.75 -7.99 25.22
N ASP A 176 -4.35 -8.47 24.04
CA ASP A 176 -2.98 -8.94 23.82
C ASP A 176 -2.02 -7.75 23.67
N PRO A 177 -0.79 -7.85 24.23
CA PRO A 177 0.25 -6.84 24.03
C PRO A 177 0.53 -6.59 22.54
N ILE A 178 0.87 -5.36 22.20
CA ILE A 178 1.14 -4.92 20.83
C ILE A 178 2.65 -4.66 20.68
N ASP A 179 3.29 -5.31 19.72
CA ASP A 179 4.70 -5.04 19.40
C ASP A 179 4.84 -3.91 18.38
N VAL A 180 3.89 -3.82 17.44
CA VAL A 180 3.83 -2.79 16.41
C VAL A 180 2.39 -2.33 16.22
N LEU A 181 2.16 -1.03 16.35
CA LEU A 181 0.89 -0.37 16.00
C LEU A 181 1.08 0.45 14.72
N PHE A 182 0.27 0.19 13.70
CA PHE A 182 0.20 0.96 12.47
C PHE A 182 -1.14 1.71 12.41
N LEU A 183 -1.08 3.05 12.45
CA LEU A 183 -2.25 3.92 12.38
C LEU A 183 -2.30 4.58 11.00
N ASP A 184 -3.19 4.08 10.14
CA ASP A 184 -3.42 4.58 8.77
C ASP A 184 -4.93 4.77 8.52
N ALA A 185 -5.51 5.65 9.34
CA ALA A 185 -6.95 5.93 9.37
C ALA A 185 -7.20 7.45 9.38
N ASP A 186 -8.43 7.85 9.73
CA ASP A 186 -8.76 9.27 9.85
C ASP A 186 -7.98 9.94 10.99
N LYS A 187 -7.29 11.03 10.65
CA LYS A 187 -6.34 11.74 11.54
C LYS A 187 -6.99 12.25 12.83
N GLU A 188 -8.26 12.62 12.76
CA GLU A 188 -9.02 13.12 13.91
C GLU A 188 -9.13 12.05 15.02
N GLY A 189 -9.13 10.76 14.65
CA GLY A 189 -9.23 9.65 15.59
C GLY A 189 -7.91 9.25 16.26
N TYR A 190 -6.76 9.75 15.81
CA TYR A 190 -5.44 9.22 16.21
C TYR A 190 -5.19 9.30 17.71
N ILE A 191 -5.58 10.42 18.34
CA ILE A 191 -5.40 10.61 19.79
C ILE A 191 -6.25 9.62 20.58
N ASP A 192 -7.47 9.36 20.14
CA ASP A 192 -8.34 8.39 20.79
C ASP A 192 -7.79 6.96 20.67
N TYR A 193 -7.30 6.57 19.49
CA TYR A 193 -6.63 5.28 19.29
C TYR A 193 -5.43 5.12 20.23
N LEU A 194 -4.56 6.13 20.30
CA LEU A 194 -3.38 6.08 21.17
C LEU A 194 -3.78 5.99 22.64
N ASN A 195 -4.73 6.81 23.11
CA ASN A 195 -5.19 6.76 24.50
C ASN A 195 -5.76 5.39 24.90
N LYS A 196 -6.34 4.63 23.96
CA LYS A 196 -6.90 3.31 24.21
C LYS A 196 -5.89 2.16 24.11
N LEU A 197 -4.78 2.37 23.39
CA LEU A 197 -3.80 1.31 23.04
C LEU A 197 -2.45 1.48 23.72
N LEU A 198 -2.13 2.66 24.25
CA LEU A 198 -0.94 2.87 25.05
C LEU A 198 -1.09 2.18 26.43
N PRO A 199 0.01 1.62 26.97
CA PRO A 199 0.03 0.96 28.28
C PRO A 199 -0.14 1.91 29.46
#